data_AF-A0A376FA26-F1
#
_entry.id   AF-A0A376FA26-F1
#
_cell.length_a   1.000
_cell.length_b   1.000
_cell.length_c   1.000
_cell.angle_alpha   90.00
_cell.angle_beta   90.00
_cell.angle_gamma   90.00
#
_symmetry.space_group_name_H-M   'P 1'
#
loop_
_entity.id
_entity.type
_entity.pdbx_description
1 polymer ?
#
loop_
_entity_poly.entity_id
_entity_poly.type
_entity_poly.pdbx_seq_one_letter_code
_entity_poly.pdbx_strand_id
1 'polypeptide(L)'
;MGSEITLTLSDAEPGDTPNPPFTGAGWVAQDVGSYVRLNGGLVLIKSITSAQIAVGTIRSDLTATQAASPGSWTREDTVWTDEFGYPGAVTLYQQRLVLAGSPKYPQTIWWSETGVYLSFEIGTEDDDAISFTLSSDQLNPIVHLAQMNTLIALTYGGEFTITSGNDAAITPTNISVKNPSPYGCNGIRPVRVGTEIMFVQRAGRKLYAVAYDPDSFVSYSANDMTVLAEHITAGGVLDMAYQQQPDAFIWMVRADGAAVTMAIDRGQDVIAWSRQVTDGAFESLATIPSEADDVVYAIVRREINGQTVRYVEVFDSKLYTDSAITGASGGDGATTWSGLSHLEGQTVDVVADGAVMPQYTVSSGQITLSRKAKSVEIGLHFESTIETLSPEVSTTEGTTQNAKKRTSEVTMRFLDTTGAECNGQVIPFRRFGPKILNQPAPLFTGDHYWGKLGWERGEDTLLIQQRQPLPFHLLAIIFTFTSNGG
;
A
#
# COMPACT_ATOMS: atom_id res chain seq x y z
N MET A 1 4.15 41.31 20.57
CA MET A 1 4.71 40.61 19.40
C MET A 1 5.09 41.55 18.25
N GLY A 2 6.14 41.25 17.49
CA GLY A 2 6.56 41.99 16.28
C GLY A 2 7.54 43.15 16.50
N SER A 3 7.68 43.63 17.74
CA SER A 3 8.65 44.67 18.13
C SER A 3 10.08 44.14 18.14
N GLU A 4 11.03 45.05 17.89
CA GLU A 4 12.46 44.77 18.00
C GLU A 4 12.93 44.88 19.45
N ILE A 5 13.83 43.98 19.86
CA ILE A 5 14.47 43.96 21.17
C ILE A 5 15.97 43.71 21.02
N THR A 6 16.77 44.33 21.88
CA THR A 6 18.20 44.09 21.99
C THR A 6 18.46 43.10 23.13
N LEU A 7 19.16 42.02 22.83
CA LEU A 7 19.63 41.01 23.78
C LEU A 7 21.11 41.26 24.08
N THR A 8 21.41 41.57 25.35
CA THR A 8 22.78 41.86 25.81
C THR A 8 23.22 40.77 26.79
N LEU A 9 24.32 40.07 26.49
CA LEU A 9 24.95 39.11 27.40
C LEU A 9 25.75 39.85 28.49
N SER A 10 25.79 39.26 29.68
CA SER A 10 26.43 39.84 30.87
C SER A 10 26.94 38.73 31.79
N ASP A 11 28.12 38.94 32.38
CA ASP A 11 28.67 38.12 33.47
C ASP A 11 28.18 38.61 34.85
N ALA A 12 27.70 39.86 34.91
CA ALA A 12 27.14 40.43 36.12
C ALA A 12 25.68 40.00 36.32
N GLU A 13 25.27 39.90 37.58
CA GLU A 13 23.87 39.71 37.96
C GLU A 13 22.97 40.79 37.34
N PRO A 14 21.68 40.48 37.07
CA PRO A 14 20.70 41.43 36.55
C PRO A 14 20.73 42.78 37.29
N GLY A 15 21.03 43.87 36.58
CA GLY A 15 21.10 45.22 37.14
C GLY A 15 21.29 46.32 36.09
N ASP A 16 21.15 47.58 36.50
CA ASP A 16 21.15 48.76 35.62
C ASP A 16 22.54 49.25 35.19
N THR A 17 23.52 48.35 35.02
CA THR A 17 24.82 48.76 34.46
C THR A 17 24.68 48.98 32.96
N PRO A 18 24.95 50.19 32.41
CA PRO A 18 24.72 50.48 30.99
C PRO A 18 25.55 49.62 30.03
N ASN A 19 26.74 49.18 30.47
CA ASN A 19 27.64 48.29 29.75
C ASN A 19 28.12 47.19 30.73
N PRO A 20 27.37 46.11 30.90
CA PRO A 20 27.79 45.03 31.78
C PRO A 20 29.07 44.36 31.25
N PRO A 21 29.98 43.89 32.12
CA PRO A 21 31.13 43.09 31.68
C PRO A 21 30.64 41.79 31.06
N PHE A 22 31.30 41.35 30.00
CA PHE A 22 31.04 40.08 29.32
C PHE A 22 32.37 39.41 28.96
N THR A 23 32.50 38.15 29.30
CA THR A 23 33.65 37.32 28.95
C THR A 23 33.19 36.06 28.22
N GLY A 24 33.97 35.62 27.23
CA GLY A 24 33.66 34.43 26.43
C GLY A 24 33.35 34.72 24.96
N ALA A 25 32.88 33.70 24.25
CA ALA A 25 32.68 33.75 22.80
C ALA A 25 31.39 34.50 22.40
N GLY A 26 30.33 34.39 23.19
CA GLY A 26 29.08 35.13 23.01
C GLY A 26 28.30 34.73 21.76
N TRP A 27 27.53 35.67 21.22
CA TRP A 27 26.79 35.51 19.98
C TRP A 27 27.74 35.40 18.77
N VAL A 28 27.48 34.45 17.89
CA VAL A 28 28.25 34.23 16.65
C VAL A 28 27.34 34.35 15.43
N ALA A 29 27.89 34.70 14.26
CA ALA A 29 27.10 34.97 13.05
C ALA A 29 26.11 33.85 12.68
N GLN A 30 26.40 32.60 13.05
CA GLN A 30 25.55 31.43 12.86
C GLN A 30 24.26 31.45 13.70
N ASP A 31 24.18 32.28 14.74
CA ASP A 31 23.01 32.37 15.62
C ASP A 31 21.90 33.25 15.01
N VAL A 32 22.17 33.94 13.90
CA VAL A 32 21.14 34.67 13.15
C VAL A 32 20.13 33.67 12.60
N GLY A 33 18.86 33.84 12.96
CA GLY A 33 17.79 32.91 12.64
C GLY A 33 17.45 31.91 13.75
N SER A 34 18.31 31.77 14.78
CA SER A 34 17.98 31.00 15.98
C SER A 34 16.99 31.77 16.86
N TYR A 35 16.28 31.03 17.71
CA TYR A 35 15.34 31.59 18.68
C TYR A 35 15.98 31.64 20.06
N VAL A 36 15.57 32.60 20.89
CA VAL A 36 15.99 32.73 22.28
C VAL A 36 14.75 32.72 23.16
N ARG A 37 14.65 31.72 24.03
CA ARG A 37 13.61 31.64 25.05
C ARG A 37 14.12 32.32 26.31
N LEU A 38 13.44 33.37 26.75
CA LEU A 38 13.76 34.09 27.99
C LEU A 38 12.49 34.67 28.61
N ASN A 39 12.42 34.78 29.94
CA ASN A 39 11.29 35.39 30.66
C ASN A 39 9.90 34.93 30.18
N GLY A 40 9.75 33.64 29.86
CA GLY A 40 8.48 33.06 29.38
C GLY A 40 8.08 33.42 27.94
N GLY A 41 8.84 34.26 27.23
CA GLY A 41 8.61 34.59 25.82
C GLY A 41 9.71 34.08 24.90
N LEU A 42 9.61 34.44 23.62
CA LEU A 42 10.49 33.95 22.55
C LEU A 42 10.92 35.09 21.64
N VAL A 43 12.22 35.14 21.31
CA VAL A 43 12.81 36.17 20.45
C VAL A 43 13.56 35.53 19.30
N LEU A 44 13.24 35.90 18.06
CA LEU A 44 13.97 35.47 16.86
C LEU A 44 15.15 36.42 16.61
N ILE A 45 16.39 35.91 16.57
CA ILE A 45 17.58 36.71 16.29
C ILE A 45 17.58 37.15 14.82
N LYS A 46 17.61 38.46 14.57
CA LYS A 46 17.68 39.05 13.22
C LYS A 46 19.09 39.43 12.81
N SER A 47 19.89 39.92 13.75
CA SER A 47 21.27 40.33 13.49
C SER A 47 22.10 40.31 14.76
N ILE A 48 23.41 40.23 14.60
CA ILE A 48 24.37 40.23 15.71
C ILE A 48 25.30 41.40 15.48
N THR A 49 25.34 42.31 16.45
CA THR A 49 26.12 43.55 16.37
C THR A 49 27.51 43.35 16.98
N SER A 50 27.61 42.48 17.98
CA SER A 50 28.88 42.03 18.57
C SER A 50 28.68 40.70 19.30
N ALA A 51 29.77 40.08 19.77
CA ALA A 51 29.70 38.90 20.64
C ALA A 51 28.78 39.10 21.87
N GLN A 52 28.60 40.35 22.33
CA GLN A 52 27.76 40.65 23.48
C GLN A 52 26.32 41.01 23.12
N ILE A 53 26.07 41.51 21.89
CA ILE A 53 24.81 42.17 21.53
C ILE A 53 24.19 41.53 20.28
N ALA A 54 22.99 41.00 20.44
CA ALA A 54 22.12 40.54 19.36
C ALA A 54 20.84 41.39 19.31
N VAL A 55 20.28 41.56 18.12
CA VAL A 55 19.01 42.25 17.89
C VAL A 55 18.02 41.25 17.31
N GLY A 56 16.85 41.16 17.92
CA GLY A 56 15.82 40.19 17.54
C GLY A 56 14.41 40.76 17.53
N THR A 57 13.47 39.98 17.04
CA THR A 57 12.04 40.32 17.04
C THR A 57 11.30 39.43 18.03
N ILE A 58 10.48 40.04 18.87
CA ILE A 58 9.65 39.33 19.85
C ILE A 58 8.59 38.52 19.09
N ARG A 59 8.66 37.20 19.23
CA ARG A 59 7.73 36.23 18.64
C ARG A 59 6.63 35.85 19.63
N SER A 60 6.99 35.65 20.89
CA SER A 60 6.04 35.50 22.01
C SER A 60 6.36 36.50 23.10
N ASP A 61 5.33 37.05 23.75
CA ASP A 61 5.47 38.17 24.68
C ASP A 61 6.28 37.78 25.93
N LEU A 62 7.24 38.64 26.29
CA LEU A 62 8.06 38.47 27.48
C LEU A 62 7.25 38.87 28.72
N THR A 63 7.22 38.00 29.73
CA THR A 63 6.49 38.26 30.99
C THR A 63 7.18 39.30 31.88
N ALA A 64 8.46 39.61 31.62
CA ALA A 64 9.24 40.58 32.36
C ALA A 64 10.22 41.34 31.45
N THR A 65 10.42 42.62 31.76
CA THR A 65 11.43 43.49 31.13
C THR A 65 12.78 43.47 31.85
N GLN A 66 12.86 42.84 33.03
CA GLN A 66 14.10 42.64 33.77
C GLN A 66 15.00 41.63 33.06
N ALA A 67 16.32 41.76 33.21
CA ALA A 67 17.26 40.80 32.63
C ALA A 67 17.00 39.39 33.21
N ALA A 68 17.05 38.38 32.33
CA ALA A 68 16.89 36.99 32.75
C ALA A 68 18.08 36.57 33.62
N SER A 69 17.81 35.90 34.74
CA SER A 69 18.85 35.37 35.61
C SER A 69 19.73 34.35 34.87
N PRO A 70 20.99 34.13 35.31
CA PRO A 70 21.85 33.10 34.75
C PRO A 70 21.14 31.74 34.69
N GLY A 71 21.18 31.09 33.52
CA GLY A 71 20.52 29.79 33.29
C GLY A 71 19.00 29.83 33.10
N SER A 72 18.36 31.00 33.17
CA SER A 72 16.91 31.18 32.95
C SER A 72 16.56 31.57 31.50
N TRP A 73 17.48 31.34 30.58
CA TRP A 73 17.27 31.51 29.14
C TRP A 73 18.00 30.43 28.36
N THR A 74 17.49 30.11 27.18
CA THR A 74 18.07 29.14 26.26
C THR A 74 18.08 29.70 24.84
N ARG A 75 19.10 29.35 24.05
CA ARG A 75 19.06 29.50 22.60
C ARG A 75 18.51 28.20 22.02
N GLU A 76 17.42 28.30 21.29
CA GLU A 76 16.81 27.19 20.59
C GLU A 76 17.39 27.11 19.17
N ASP A 77 17.92 25.95 18.81
CA ASP A 77 18.42 25.66 17.47
C ASP A 77 17.39 24.89 16.65
N THR A 78 17.55 24.91 15.33
CA THR A 78 16.65 24.22 14.40
C THR A 78 16.85 22.70 14.48
N VAL A 79 15.74 21.96 14.57
CA VAL A 79 15.74 20.48 14.68
C VAL A 79 16.00 19.81 13.32
N TRP A 80 15.79 20.53 12.21
CA TRP A 80 15.98 20.04 10.83
C TRP A 80 17.10 20.78 10.12
N THR A 81 18.21 20.08 9.92
CA THR A 81 19.42 20.57 9.23
C THR A 81 20.05 19.42 8.44
N ASP A 82 21.00 19.70 7.56
CA ASP A 82 21.78 18.64 6.89
C ASP A 82 22.54 17.74 7.89
N GLU A 83 22.88 18.26 9.08
CA GLU A 83 23.57 17.52 10.13
C GLU A 83 22.61 16.60 10.93
N PHE A 84 21.41 17.09 11.28
CA PHE A 84 20.44 16.35 12.08
C PHE A 84 19.45 15.53 11.24
N GLY A 85 19.39 15.83 9.95
CA GLY A 85 18.48 15.24 8.98
C GLY A 85 17.04 15.77 9.07
N TYR A 86 16.21 15.28 8.16
CA TYR A 86 14.84 15.72 7.96
C TYR A 86 13.84 14.61 8.32
N PRO A 87 12.57 14.93 8.62
CA PRO A 87 11.54 13.94 8.91
C PRO A 87 11.29 12.99 7.72
N GLY A 88 11.14 11.71 8.00
CA GLY A 88 10.85 10.65 7.03
C GLY A 88 9.37 10.32 6.88
N ALA A 89 8.54 10.70 7.85
CA ALA A 89 7.09 10.47 7.83
C ALA A 89 6.31 11.79 7.94
N VAL A 90 5.20 11.88 7.20
CA VAL A 90 4.35 13.07 7.14
C VAL A 90 2.87 12.70 7.02
N THR A 91 2.01 13.46 7.69
CA THR A 91 0.55 13.46 7.45
C THR A 91 -0.05 14.82 7.83
N LEU A 92 -1.33 15.01 7.50
CA LEU A 92 -2.15 16.07 8.08
C LEU A 92 -3.11 15.44 9.10
N TYR A 93 -3.30 16.08 10.26
CA TYR A 93 -4.26 15.63 11.27
C TYR A 93 -4.72 16.80 12.12
N GLN A 94 -6.03 16.89 12.40
CA GLN A 94 -6.65 18.00 13.17
C GLN A 94 -6.15 19.41 12.76
N GLN A 95 -6.13 19.70 11.45
CA GLN A 95 -5.63 20.98 10.90
C GLN A 95 -4.17 21.32 11.27
N ARG A 96 -3.33 20.31 11.48
CA ARG A 96 -1.89 20.48 11.71
C ARG A 96 -1.10 19.63 10.72
N LEU A 97 0.06 20.13 10.30
CA LEU A 97 1.08 19.34 9.61
C LEU A 97 1.83 18.55 10.65
N VAL A 98 1.82 17.22 10.51
CA VAL A 98 2.49 16.31 11.43
C VAL A 98 3.67 15.66 10.72
N LEU A 99 4.85 15.81 11.29
CA LEU A 99 6.12 15.28 10.82
C LEU A 99 6.68 14.34 11.88
N ALA A 100 7.32 13.26 11.48
CA ALA A 100 7.92 12.32 12.43
C ALA A 100 9.17 11.64 11.88
N GLY A 101 10.03 11.23 12.81
CA GLY A 101 11.18 10.37 12.57
C GLY A 101 12.23 10.99 11.66
N SER A 102 13.23 11.66 12.23
CA SER A 102 14.44 12.09 11.50
C SER A 102 15.64 11.19 11.85
N PRO A 103 16.72 11.19 11.06
CA PRO A 103 17.93 10.43 11.37
C PRO A 103 18.47 10.65 12.78
N LYS A 104 18.48 11.91 13.27
CA LYS A 104 18.91 12.25 14.63
C LYS A 104 17.83 11.99 15.69
N TYR A 105 16.56 12.20 15.34
CA TYR A 105 15.42 12.11 16.25
C TYR A 105 14.38 11.11 15.71
N PRO A 106 14.69 9.80 15.73
CA PRO A 106 13.90 8.78 15.03
C PRO A 106 12.52 8.53 15.65
N GLN A 107 12.33 8.89 16.93
CA GLN A 107 11.08 8.67 17.68
C GLN A 107 10.32 9.96 17.99
N THR A 108 10.79 11.09 17.48
CA THR A 108 10.20 12.39 17.76
C THR A 108 9.16 12.72 16.71
N ILE A 109 8.07 13.33 17.18
CA ILE A 109 6.93 13.79 16.38
C ILE A 109 6.79 15.29 16.60
N TRP A 110 6.64 16.02 15.51
CA TRP A 110 6.44 17.47 15.49
C TRP A 110 5.12 17.79 14.80
N TRP A 111 4.31 18.63 15.41
CA TRP A 111 3.09 19.14 14.82
C TRP A 111 3.22 20.64 14.67
N SER A 112 2.79 21.16 13.53
CA SER A 112 2.66 22.60 13.35
C SER A 112 1.59 23.17 14.29
N GLU A 113 1.58 24.48 14.46
CA GLU A 113 0.42 25.21 14.96
C GLU A 113 -0.86 24.86 14.19
N THR A 114 -2.01 24.99 14.84
CA THR A 114 -3.32 24.75 14.22
C THR A 114 -3.57 25.75 13.10
N GLY A 115 -3.83 25.26 11.89
CA GLY A 115 -4.12 26.09 10.71
C GLY A 115 -2.91 26.79 10.09
N VAL A 116 -1.72 26.71 10.71
CA VAL A 116 -0.48 27.34 10.23
C VAL A 116 0.59 26.26 9.99
N TYR A 117 0.50 25.56 8.86
CA TYR A 117 1.28 24.35 8.58
C TYR A 117 2.80 24.50 8.57
N LEU A 118 3.33 25.71 8.47
CA LEU A 118 4.77 25.98 8.43
C LEU A 118 5.30 26.60 9.73
N SER A 119 4.46 26.75 10.76
CA SER A 119 4.89 27.25 12.06
C SER A 119 5.00 26.10 13.06
N PHE A 120 6.20 25.90 13.60
CA PHE A 120 6.52 24.87 14.62
C PHE A 120 6.98 25.53 15.92
N GLU A 121 6.44 26.71 16.23
CA GLU A 121 6.76 27.43 17.47
C GLU A 121 6.11 26.73 18.66
N ILE A 122 6.93 26.07 19.49
CA ILE A 122 6.44 25.30 20.63
C ILE A 122 5.97 26.24 21.73
N GLY A 123 4.75 26.03 22.19
CA GLY A 123 4.19 26.70 23.35
C GLY A 123 3.30 25.78 24.17
N THR A 124 2.39 26.37 24.94
CA THR A 124 1.52 25.67 25.89
C THR A 124 0.04 25.91 25.64
N GLU A 125 -0.30 26.85 24.75
CA GLU A 125 -1.67 27.12 24.34
C GLU A 125 -2.20 25.97 23.46
N ASP A 126 -3.51 25.86 23.37
CA ASP A 126 -4.15 24.72 22.71
C ASP A 126 -3.89 24.64 21.20
N ASP A 127 -3.57 25.77 20.57
CA ASP A 127 -3.25 25.92 19.14
C ASP A 127 -1.75 25.96 18.81
N ASP A 128 -0.87 26.03 19.83
CA ASP A 128 0.58 26.06 19.68
C ASP A 128 1.15 24.75 19.10
N ALA A 129 2.33 24.81 18.48
CA ALA A 129 3.01 23.63 17.94
C ALA A 129 3.35 22.60 19.02
N ILE A 130 3.41 21.33 18.62
CA ILE A 130 3.64 20.19 19.52
C ILE A 130 4.96 19.51 19.16
N SER A 131 5.75 19.14 20.16
CA SER A 131 6.93 18.28 19.98
C SER A 131 7.05 17.31 21.15
N PHE A 132 7.04 16.01 20.86
CA PHE A 132 7.26 14.97 21.87
C PHE A 132 7.96 13.76 21.27
N THR A 133 8.58 12.94 22.12
CA THR A 133 9.26 11.71 21.71
C THR A 133 8.53 10.51 22.27
N LEU A 134 8.27 9.51 21.42
CA LEU A 134 7.69 8.24 21.84
C LEU A 134 8.63 7.57 22.85
N SER A 135 8.09 7.11 23.97
CA SER A 135 8.85 6.34 24.96
C SER A 135 8.65 4.86 24.71
N SER A 136 9.72 4.17 24.33
CA SER A 136 9.76 2.72 24.24
C SER A 136 11.11 2.17 24.71
N ASP A 137 11.10 0.89 25.07
CA ASP A 137 12.23 0.08 25.53
C ASP A 137 13.26 -0.23 24.44
N GLN A 138 12.90 0.00 23.18
CA GLN A 138 13.81 -0.06 22.02
C GLN A 138 13.76 1.23 21.21
N LEU A 139 14.89 1.60 20.61
CA LEU A 139 14.98 2.73 19.68
C LEU A 139 14.52 2.29 18.29
N ASN A 140 13.22 2.40 18.02
CA ASN A 140 12.63 2.08 16.72
C ASN A 140 12.18 3.37 16.02
N PRO A 141 12.70 3.71 14.82
CA PRO A 141 12.28 4.89 14.10
C PRO A 141 10.82 4.79 13.65
N ILE A 142 10.14 5.94 13.67
CA ILE A 142 8.83 6.13 13.05
C ILE A 142 9.04 6.21 11.55
N VAL A 143 8.40 5.32 10.82
CA VAL A 143 8.53 5.22 9.35
C VAL A 143 7.27 5.69 8.64
N HIS A 144 6.10 5.58 9.27
CA HIS A 144 4.84 6.05 8.72
C HIS A 144 3.96 6.69 9.78
N LEU A 145 3.20 7.70 9.35
CA LEU A 145 2.09 8.27 10.09
C LEU A 145 0.81 7.94 9.31
N ALA A 146 -0.20 7.42 10.00
CA ALA A 146 -1.46 7.05 9.40
C ALA A 146 -2.63 7.54 10.26
N GLN A 147 -3.78 7.77 9.62
CA GLN A 147 -4.96 8.36 10.27
C GLN A 147 -6.18 7.44 10.20
N MET A 148 -6.82 7.27 11.36
CA MET A 148 -8.15 6.69 11.53
C MET A 148 -9.01 7.69 12.31
N ASN A 149 -9.67 7.25 13.38
CA ASN A 149 -10.23 8.10 14.43
C ASN A 149 -9.15 8.68 15.36
N THR A 150 -7.94 8.10 15.35
CA THR A 150 -6.74 8.61 16.02
C THR A 150 -5.59 8.73 15.02
N LEU A 151 -4.54 9.45 15.42
CA LEU A 151 -3.26 9.39 14.72
C LEU A 151 -2.50 8.14 15.18
N ILE A 152 -1.98 7.38 14.22
CA ILE A 152 -1.15 6.20 14.47
C ILE A 152 0.26 6.46 13.93
N ALA A 153 1.26 6.34 14.80
CA ALA A 153 2.66 6.32 14.44
C ALA A 153 3.13 4.87 14.33
N LEU A 154 3.57 4.48 13.13
CA LEU A 154 4.05 3.14 12.83
C LEU A 154 5.57 3.14 12.85
N THR A 155 6.15 2.25 13.66
CA THR A 155 7.60 2.10 13.82
C THR A 155 8.06 0.71 13.40
N TYR A 156 9.37 0.50 13.29
CA TYR A 156 9.92 -0.85 13.02
C TYR A 156 9.60 -1.91 14.10
N GLY A 157 9.18 -1.52 15.31
CA GLY A 157 8.98 -2.45 16.43
C GLY A 157 7.62 -2.36 17.11
N GLY A 158 6.70 -1.55 16.60
CA GLY A 158 5.35 -1.46 17.15
C GLY A 158 4.56 -0.30 16.57
N GLU A 159 3.26 -0.33 16.83
CA GLU A 159 2.28 0.67 16.46
C GLU A 159 1.94 1.51 17.69
N PHE A 160 1.89 2.84 17.55
CA PHE A 160 1.57 3.75 18.64
C PHE A 160 0.37 4.62 18.29
N THR A 161 -0.65 4.62 19.14
CA THR A 161 -1.81 5.52 19.00
C THR A 161 -1.57 6.79 19.80
N ILE A 162 -1.90 7.93 19.20
CA ILE A 162 -1.70 9.26 19.77
C ILE A 162 -3.07 9.89 19.95
N THR A 163 -3.51 9.94 21.20
CA THR A 163 -4.83 10.44 21.59
C THR A 163 -4.68 11.60 22.56
N SER A 164 -5.81 12.20 22.91
CA SER A 164 -5.99 13.05 24.09
C SER A 164 -6.73 12.27 25.17
N GLY A 165 -6.85 12.84 26.37
CA GLY A 165 -7.84 12.36 27.34
C GLY A 165 -9.27 12.81 26.97
N ASN A 166 -10.28 11.97 27.23
CA ASN A 166 -11.71 12.30 27.15
C ASN A 166 -12.20 12.83 25.77
N ASP A 167 -11.69 12.28 24.66
CA ASP A 167 -12.10 12.65 23.29
C ASP A 167 -11.92 14.14 22.94
N ALA A 168 -11.02 14.85 23.63
CA ALA A 168 -10.70 16.24 23.35
C ALA A 168 -9.81 16.40 22.09
N ALA A 169 -9.65 17.63 21.60
CA ALA A 169 -8.58 17.93 20.66
C ALA A 169 -7.20 17.65 21.29
N ILE A 170 -6.22 17.27 20.48
CA ILE A 170 -4.85 17.07 20.98
C ILE A 170 -4.17 18.43 21.07
N THR A 171 -3.67 18.75 22.27
CA THR A 171 -2.98 20.00 22.60
C THR A 171 -1.59 19.67 23.18
N PRO A 172 -0.67 20.65 23.27
CA PRO A 172 0.66 20.41 23.83
C PRO A 172 0.67 19.82 25.24
N THR A 173 -0.42 20.00 26.01
CA THR A 173 -0.49 19.65 27.44
C THR A 173 -1.33 18.42 27.76
N ASN A 174 -1.98 17.78 26.77
CA ASN A 174 -2.94 16.68 27.02
C ASN A 174 -2.66 15.38 26.23
N ILE A 175 -1.45 15.24 25.70
CA ILE A 175 -1.04 14.13 24.81
C ILE A 175 -0.98 12.81 25.59
N SER A 176 -1.63 11.78 25.05
CA SER A 176 -1.55 10.41 25.52
C SER A 176 -1.07 9.50 24.40
N VAL A 177 -0.05 8.70 24.69
CA VAL A 177 0.52 7.73 23.75
C VAL A 177 0.28 6.34 24.30
N LYS A 178 -0.29 5.45 23.49
CA LYS A 178 -0.46 4.03 23.83
C LYS A 178 0.15 3.15 22.75
N ASN A 179 0.59 1.95 23.14
CA ASN A 179 1.11 0.95 22.23
C ASN A 179 0.13 -0.24 22.20
N PRO A 180 -0.77 -0.33 21.20
CA PRO A 180 -1.70 -1.46 21.08
C PRO A 180 -1.04 -2.78 20.70
N SER A 181 0.07 -2.77 19.95
CA SER A 181 0.75 -3.99 19.52
C SER A 181 2.25 -3.81 19.19
N PRO A 182 3.06 -4.86 19.38
CA PRO A 182 4.51 -4.81 19.16
C PRO A 182 4.95 -5.36 17.79
N TYR A 183 4.08 -5.35 16.77
CA TYR A 183 4.40 -6.03 15.49
C TYR A 183 5.40 -5.23 14.66
N GLY A 184 5.16 -3.93 14.54
CA GLY A 184 5.95 -3.01 13.74
C GLY A 184 5.77 -3.21 12.25
N CYS A 185 6.09 -2.19 11.47
CA CYS A 185 6.00 -2.21 10.01
C CYS A 185 7.38 -2.10 9.34
N ASN A 186 7.44 -2.37 8.05
CA ASN A 186 8.59 -2.00 7.22
C ASN A 186 8.37 -0.63 6.56
N GLY A 187 9.21 -0.27 5.58
CA GLY A 187 9.09 1.00 4.85
C GLY A 187 8.04 1.03 3.73
N ILE A 188 7.22 -0.02 3.59
CA ILE A 188 6.16 -0.07 2.58
C ILE A 188 5.00 0.76 3.08
N ARG A 189 4.56 1.71 2.25
CA ARG A 189 3.49 2.63 2.61
C ARG A 189 2.22 1.85 2.99
N PRO A 190 1.68 2.05 4.20
CA PRO A 190 0.41 1.46 4.60
C PRO A 190 -0.73 1.97 3.72
N VAL A 191 -1.71 1.11 3.48
CA VAL A 191 -2.94 1.47 2.78
C VAL A 191 -4.10 1.49 3.76
N ARG A 192 -5.04 2.41 3.55
CA ARG A 192 -6.28 2.46 4.33
C ARG A 192 -7.37 1.75 3.54
N VAL A 193 -8.00 0.76 4.16
CA VAL A 193 -9.10 -0.02 3.57
C VAL A 193 -10.29 0.08 4.51
N GLY A 194 -11.32 0.82 4.09
CA GLY A 194 -12.46 1.14 4.95
C GLY A 194 -12.03 1.81 6.26
N THR A 195 -12.26 1.13 7.37
CA THR A 195 -11.93 1.57 8.73
C THR A 195 -10.65 0.94 9.28
N GLU A 196 -9.85 0.27 8.45
CA GLU A 196 -8.62 -0.42 8.86
C GLU A 196 -7.39 0.19 8.17
N ILE A 197 -6.26 0.20 8.86
CA ILE A 197 -4.95 0.49 8.25
C ILE A 197 -4.22 -0.83 8.05
N MET A 198 -3.85 -1.12 6.82
CA MET A 198 -3.09 -2.31 6.47
C MET A 198 -1.63 -1.97 6.21
N PHE A 199 -0.73 -2.70 6.83
CA PHE A 199 0.71 -2.50 6.71
C PHE A 199 1.44 -3.85 6.71
N VAL A 200 2.57 -3.88 6.03
CA VAL A 200 3.43 -5.05 5.99
C VAL A 200 4.36 -5.03 7.20
N GLN A 201 4.44 -6.14 7.91
CA GLN A 201 5.33 -6.29 9.06
C GLN A 201 6.80 -6.07 8.63
N ARG A 202 7.66 -5.68 9.58
CA ARG A 202 9.11 -5.47 9.38
C ARG A 202 9.82 -6.52 8.48
N ALA A 203 9.49 -7.80 8.62
CA ALA A 203 10.11 -8.88 7.84
C ALA A 203 9.63 -8.99 6.39
N GLY A 204 8.61 -8.21 5.97
CA GLY A 204 8.05 -8.26 4.61
C GLY A 204 7.12 -9.45 4.35
N ARG A 205 6.76 -10.22 5.38
CA ARG A 205 6.11 -11.54 5.23
C ARG A 205 4.64 -11.58 5.63
N LYS A 206 4.20 -10.66 6.48
CA LYS A 206 2.84 -10.65 7.02
C LYS A 206 2.19 -9.31 6.73
N LEU A 207 0.93 -9.34 6.28
CA LEU A 207 0.09 -8.16 6.17
C LEU A 207 -0.78 -8.09 7.42
N TYR A 208 -0.60 -7.04 8.21
CA TYR A 208 -1.43 -6.77 9.38
C TYR A 208 -2.46 -5.70 9.05
N ALA A 209 -3.67 -5.87 9.58
CA ALA A 209 -4.72 -4.86 9.58
C ALA A 209 -4.94 -4.37 11.01
N VAL A 210 -4.64 -3.10 11.27
CA VAL A 210 -5.02 -2.42 12.51
C VAL A 210 -6.43 -1.87 12.36
N ALA A 211 -7.31 -2.29 13.25
CA ALA A 211 -8.70 -1.85 13.34
C ALA A 211 -8.97 -1.23 14.70
N TYR A 212 -9.90 -0.27 14.73
CA TYR A 212 -10.49 0.20 15.99
C TYR A 212 -11.57 -0.78 16.43
N ASP A 213 -11.45 -1.26 17.67
CA ASP A 213 -12.39 -2.17 18.29
C ASP A 213 -12.89 -1.54 19.61
N PRO A 214 -14.10 -0.95 19.63
CA PRO A 214 -14.62 -0.27 20.81
C PRO A 214 -14.92 -1.22 21.98
N ASP A 215 -15.08 -2.52 21.70
CA ASP A 215 -15.40 -3.53 22.71
C ASP A 215 -14.14 -4.13 23.37
N SER A 216 -12.96 -3.86 22.80
CA SER A 216 -11.67 -4.28 23.35
C SER A 216 -11.13 -3.31 24.40
N PHE A 217 -10.56 -3.86 25.48
CA PHE A 217 -9.85 -3.09 26.50
C PHE A 217 -8.66 -2.28 25.98
N VAL A 218 -8.07 -2.70 24.85
CA VAL A 218 -6.90 -2.04 24.21
C VAL A 218 -7.33 -1.09 23.07
N SER A 219 -8.62 -1.07 22.72
CA SER A 219 -9.29 -0.26 21.68
C SER A 219 -8.78 -0.42 20.24
N TYR A 220 -7.57 -0.95 20.03
CA TYR A 220 -7.02 -1.25 18.71
C TYR A 220 -6.41 -2.65 18.72
N SER A 221 -6.71 -3.42 17.68
CA SER A 221 -6.15 -4.75 17.47
C SER A 221 -5.54 -4.84 16.07
N ALA A 222 -4.40 -5.53 15.97
CA ALA A 222 -3.73 -5.82 14.71
C ALA A 222 -3.91 -7.30 14.36
N ASN A 223 -4.64 -7.57 13.28
CA ASN A 223 -4.96 -8.92 12.82
C ASN A 223 -4.10 -9.31 11.61
N ASP A 224 -3.61 -10.55 11.60
CA ASP A 224 -2.79 -11.09 10.50
C ASP A 224 -3.69 -11.56 9.34
N MET A 225 -3.67 -10.83 8.23
CA MET A 225 -4.46 -11.13 7.03
C MET A 225 -3.86 -12.25 6.18
N THR A 226 -2.62 -12.66 6.48
CA THR A 226 -1.91 -13.72 5.77
C THR A 226 -2.02 -15.08 6.45
N VAL A 227 -2.75 -15.19 7.57
CA VAL A 227 -2.77 -16.39 8.42
C VAL A 227 -3.18 -17.68 7.67
N LEU A 228 -4.12 -17.60 6.72
CA LEU A 228 -4.54 -18.76 5.92
C LEU A 228 -3.70 -18.95 4.64
N ALA A 229 -2.80 -18.02 4.33
CA ALA A 229 -2.04 -17.97 3.09
C ALA A 229 -0.58 -17.54 3.31
N GLU A 230 0.08 -17.99 4.38
CA GLU A 230 1.44 -17.53 4.76
C GLU A 230 2.51 -17.75 3.68
N HIS A 231 2.26 -18.67 2.75
CA HIS A 231 3.12 -18.98 1.61
C HIS A 231 3.01 -17.92 0.49
N ILE A 232 1.92 -17.16 0.41
CA ILE A 232 1.68 -16.26 -0.72
C ILE A 232 2.60 -15.05 -0.72
N THR A 233 3.01 -14.59 0.46
CA THR A 233 3.98 -13.51 0.67
C THR A 233 5.40 -14.04 0.89
N ALA A 234 5.66 -15.31 0.56
CA ALA A 234 6.93 -15.95 0.91
C ALA A 234 8.17 -15.27 0.33
N GLY A 235 8.05 -14.69 -0.86
CA GLY A 235 9.12 -13.94 -1.52
C GLY A 235 9.47 -12.60 -0.85
N GLY A 236 8.68 -12.16 0.15
CA GLY A 236 8.81 -10.83 0.76
C GLY A 236 8.13 -9.77 -0.11
N VAL A 237 7.28 -8.95 0.50
CA VAL A 237 6.59 -7.84 -0.18
C VAL A 237 7.56 -6.65 -0.31
N LEU A 238 7.50 -5.95 -1.44
CA LEU A 238 8.29 -4.75 -1.75
C LEU A 238 7.45 -3.49 -1.90
N ASP A 239 6.22 -3.63 -2.40
CA ASP A 239 5.33 -2.50 -2.68
C ASP A 239 3.87 -2.92 -2.48
N MET A 240 2.99 -1.96 -2.20
CA MET A 240 1.57 -2.21 -1.97
C MET A 240 0.70 -1.03 -2.45
N ALA A 241 -0.40 -1.34 -3.13
CA ALA A 241 -1.40 -0.38 -3.57
C ALA A 241 -2.81 -0.91 -3.27
N TYR A 242 -3.76 0.00 -3.05
CA TYR A 242 -5.15 -0.34 -2.81
C TYR A 242 -6.02 0.14 -3.98
N GLN A 243 -6.79 -0.78 -4.55
CA GLN A 243 -7.85 -0.54 -5.52
C GLN A 243 -9.18 -0.66 -4.78
N GLN A 244 -9.97 0.41 -4.76
CA GLN A 244 -11.28 0.44 -4.13
C GLN A 244 -12.40 0.08 -5.11
N GLN A 245 -12.27 0.46 -6.38
CA GLN A 245 -13.25 0.23 -7.43
C GLN A 245 -12.63 -0.42 -8.68
N PRO A 246 -13.35 -1.28 -9.43
CA PRO A 246 -14.74 -1.70 -9.20
C PRO A 246 -14.89 -2.65 -8.01
N ASP A 247 -13.84 -3.43 -7.73
CA ASP A 247 -13.78 -4.37 -6.61
C ASP A 247 -12.58 -4.03 -5.71
N ALA A 248 -12.72 -4.29 -4.42
CA ALA A 248 -11.72 -3.96 -3.42
C ALA A 248 -10.57 -4.99 -3.43
N PHE A 249 -9.41 -4.57 -3.94
CA PHE A 249 -8.19 -5.37 -3.98
C PHE A 249 -7.01 -4.63 -3.36
N ILE A 250 -6.23 -5.35 -2.56
CA ILE A 250 -4.88 -4.93 -2.20
C ILE A 250 -3.90 -5.64 -3.12
N TRP A 251 -3.17 -4.85 -3.88
CA TRP A 251 -2.14 -5.29 -4.80
C TRP A 251 -0.78 -5.19 -4.12
N MET A 252 0.05 -6.21 -4.26
CA MET A 252 1.40 -6.23 -3.70
C MET A 252 2.41 -6.83 -4.66
N VAL A 253 3.61 -6.25 -4.68
CA VAL A 253 4.75 -6.77 -5.43
C VAL A 253 5.63 -7.60 -4.51
N ARG A 254 6.05 -8.79 -4.94
CA ARG A 254 7.04 -9.62 -4.24
C ARG A 254 8.45 -9.41 -4.79
N ALA A 255 9.46 -9.64 -3.95
CA ALA A 255 10.85 -9.49 -4.34
C ALA A 255 11.34 -10.47 -5.42
N ASP A 256 10.61 -11.57 -5.64
CA ASP A 256 10.86 -12.53 -6.72
C ASP A 256 10.20 -12.15 -8.05
N GLY A 257 9.55 -10.99 -8.14
CA GLY A 257 8.95 -10.46 -9.36
C GLY A 257 7.50 -10.90 -9.61
N ALA A 258 6.92 -11.73 -8.74
CA ALA A 258 5.48 -12.00 -8.78
C ALA A 258 4.70 -10.84 -8.15
N ALA A 259 3.46 -10.64 -8.59
CA ALA A 259 2.49 -9.82 -7.86
C ALA A 259 1.49 -10.74 -7.12
N VAL A 260 0.89 -10.24 -6.05
CA VAL A 260 -0.15 -10.92 -5.30
C VAL A 260 -1.29 -9.96 -5.03
N THR A 261 -2.52 -10.47 -5.08
CA THR A 261 -3.72 -9.72 -4.83
C THR A 261 -4.47 -10.31 -3.65
N MET A 262 -5.00 -9.45 -2.78
CA MET A 262 -5.94 -9.82 -1.74
C MET A 262 -7.27 -9.14 -2.03
N ALA A 263 -8.28 -9.92 -2.43
CA ALA A 263 -9.66 -9.47 -2.47
C ALA A 263 -10.16 -9.32 -1.03
N ILE A 264 -10.81 -8.21 -0.72
CA ILE A 264 -11.29 -7.95 0.63
C ILE A 264 -12.68 -7.31 0.66
N ASP A 265 -13.59 -7.97 1.36
CA ASP A 265 -14.87 -7.41 1.78
C ASP A 265 -15.15 -7.88 3.22
N ARG A 266 -14.89 -7.00 4.19
CA ARG A 266 -15.11 -7.31 5.61
C ARG A 266 -16.58 -7.49 5.96
N GLY A 267 -17.51 -6.88 5.21
CA GLY A 267 -18.94 -7.01 5.45
C GLY A 267 -19.51 -8.36 5.01
N GLN A 268 -18.84 -9.02 4.07
CA GLN A 268 -19.19 -10.37 3.57
C GLN A 268 -18.20 -11.45 4.06
N ASP A 269 -17.32 -11.12 5.00
CA ASP A 269 -16.26 -12.01 5.49
C ASP A 269 -15.35 -12.59 4.39
N VAL A 270 -15.08 -11.79 3.34
CA VAL A 270 -14.21 -12.17 2.23
C VAL A 270 -12.79 -11.67 2.47
N ILE A 271 -11.85 -12.61 2.54
CA ILE A 271 -10.41 -12.39 2.44
C ILE A 271 -9.86 -13.48 1.51
N ALA A 272 -9.59 -13.14 0.26
CA ALA A 272 -9.17 -14.12 -0.75
C ALA A 272 -7.86 -13.70 -1.41
N TRP A 273 -6.91 -14.62 -1.43
CA TRP A 273 -5.56 -14.39 -1.90
C TRP A 273 -5.34 -15.02 -3.28
N SER A 274 -4.66 -14.31 -4.17
CA SER A 274 -4.33 -14.80 -5.51
C SER A 274 -2.94 -14.32 -5.94
N ARG A 275 -2.26 -15.13 -6.75
CA ARG A 275 -0.93 -14.81 -7.28
C ARG A 275 -1.03 -14.45 -8.76
N GLN A 276 -0.36 -13.37 -9.13
CA GLN A 276 -0.24 -12.89 -10.51
C GLN A 276 1.20 -13.13 -10.99
N VAL A 277 1.35 -13.79 -12.13
CA VAL A 277 2.65 -14.12 -12.74
C VAL A 277 2.66 -13.61 -14.17
N THR A 278 3.82 -13.13 -14.60
CA THR A 278 4.06 -12.57 -15.93
C THR A 278 5.40 -13.10 -16.45
N ASP A 279 5.60 -13.09 -17.77
CA ASP A 279 6.93 -13.29 -18.36
C ASP A 279 7.78 -12.02 -18.18
N GLY A 280 8.39 -11.92 -16.99
CA GLY A 280 9.07 -10.74 -16.49
C GLY A 280 9.03 -10.68 -14.97
N ALA A 281 9.13 -9.47 -14.43
CA ALA A 281 9.02 -9.21 -13.00
C ALA A 281 8.29 -7.89 -12.74
N PHE A 282 7.24 -7.92 -11.91
CA PHE A 282 6.66 -6.72 -11.33
C PHE A 282 7.66 -6.08 -10.37
N GLU A 283 7.84 -4.76 -10.44
CA GLU A 283 8.77 -4.01 -9.58
C GLU A 283 8.06 -2.96 -8.71
N SER A 284 6.94 -2.39 -9.16
CA SER A 284 6.14 -1.42 -8.40
C SER A 284 4.70 -1.38 -8.92
N LEU A 285 3.76 -1.00 -8.05
CA LEU A 285 2.33 -0.86 -8.37
C LEU A 285 1.79 0.47 -7.83
N ALA A 286 0.90 1.09 -8.60
CA ALA A 286 0.18 2.27 -8.16
C ALA A 286 -1.27 2.22 -8.64
N THR A 287 -2.20 2.52 -7.75
CA THR A 287 -3.61 2.68 -8.11
C THR A 287 -3.92 4.15 -8.27
N ILE A 288 -4.55 4.52 -9.39
CA ILE A 288 -4.96 5.88 -9.70
C ILE A 288 -6.47 5.89 -10.00
N PRO A 289 -7.28 6.69 -9.29
CA PRO A 289 -8.70 6.81 -9.58
C PRO A 289 -8.95 7.44 -10.96
N SER A 290 -9.93 6.91 -11.68
CA SER A 290 -10.44 7.38 -12.96
C SER A 290 -11.86 7.95 -12.80
N GLU A 291 -12.52 8.33 -13.91
CA GLU A 291 -13.91 8.80 -13.87
C GLU A 291 -14.90 7.73 -13.41
N ALA A 292 -14.62 6.44 -13.63
CA ALA A 292 -15.56 5.35 -13.42
C ALA A 292 -15.05 4.25 -12.47
N ASP A 293 -13.74 4.10 -12.33
CA ASP A 293 -13.09 3.00 -11.61
C ASP A 293 -11.71 3.43 -11.09
N ASP A 294 -11.04 2.54 -10.36
CA ASP A 294 -9.62 2.71 -10.06
C ASP A 294 -8.77 1.88 -11.01
N VAL A 295 -7.76 2.52 -11.60
CA VAL A 295 -6.86 1.91 -12.58
C VAL A 295 -5.54 1.54 -11.91
N VAL A 296 -5.11 0.30 -12.09
CA VAL A 296 -3.86 -0.22 -11.52
C VAL A 296 -2.76 -0.16 -12.58
N TYR A 297 -1.72 0.62 -12.27
CA TYR A 297 -0.50 0.73 -13.05
C TYR A 297 0.59 -0.12 -12.42
N ALA A 298 1.39 -0.76 -13.27
CA ALA A 298 2.53 -1.57 -12.87
C ALA A 298 3.80 -1.13 -13.60
N ILE A 299 4.93 -1.15 -12.90
CA ILE A 299 6.24 -1.18 -13.54
C ILE A 299 6.64 -2.64 -13.70
N VAL A 300 6.80 -3.09 -14.95
CA VAL A 300 7.16 -4.48 -15.27
C VAL A 300 8.51 -4.49 -15.98
N ARG A 301 9.47 -5.22 -15.41
CA ARG A 301 10.76 -5.49 -16.02
C ARG A 301 10.67 -6.73 -16.90
N ARG A 302 11.08 -6.61 -18.15
CA ARG A 302 11.08 -7.70 -19.15
C ARG A 302 12.43 -7.81 -19.86
N GLU A 303 12.70 -8.97 -20.45
CA GLU A 303 13.78 -9.14 -21.41
C GLU A 303 13.21 -9.15 -22.82
N ILE A 304 13.50 -8.11 -23.61
CA ILE A 304 13.01 -7.96 -24.97
C ILE A 304 14.21 -7.83 -25.89
N ASN A 305 14.31 -8.71 -26.89
CA ASN A 305 15.43 -8.76 -27.83
C ASN A 305 16.82 -8.75 -27.14
N GLY A 306 16.95 -9.48 -26.02
CA GLY A 306 18.19 -9.57 -25.23
C GLY A 306 18.53 -8.34 -24.38
N GLN A 307 17.61 -7.37 -24.24
CA GLN A 307 17.78 -6.20 -23.38
C GLN A 307 16.77 -6.20 -22.23
N THR A 308 17.22 -5.81 -21.05
CA THR A 308 16.34 -5.54 -19.90
C THR A 308 15.66 -4.18 -20.07
N VAL A 309 14.34 -4.18 -20.23
CA VAL A 309 13.50 -2.99 -20.40
C VAL A 309 12.46 -2.94 -19.29
N ARG A 310 12.02 -1.73 -18.92
CA ARG A 310 10.92 -1.50 -17.98
C ARG A 310 9.76 -0.84 -18.71
N TYR A 311 8.58 -1.42 -18.58
CA TYR A 311 7.35 -0.87 -19.12
C TYR A 311 6.46 -0.37 -18.00
N VAL A 312 5.69 0.67 -18.31
CA VAL A 312 4.52 1.06 -17.52
C VAL A 312 3.34 0.37 -18.16
N GLU A 313 2.75 -0.57 -17.43
CA GLU A 313 1.64 -1.40 -17.89
C GLU A 313 0.39 -1.11 -17.05
N VAL A 314 -0.79 -1.40 -17.62
CA VAL A 314 -2.09 -1.17 -16.99
C VAL A 314 -2.83 -2.49 -16.93
N PHE A 315 -3.40 -2.82 -15.78
CA PHE A 315 -4.32 -3.95 -15.67
C PHE A 315 -5.68 -3.56 -16.29
N ASP A 316 -6.03 -4.19 -17.40
CA ASP A 316 -7.32 -4.03 -18.07
C ASP A 316 -8.12 -5.34 -17.96
N SER A 317 -9.30 -5.28 -17.35
CA SER A 317 -10.17 -6.43 -17.13
C SER A 317 -10.83 -6.98 -18.41
N LYS A 318 -10.65 -6.31 -19.55
CA LYS A 318 -11.23 -6.69 -20.85
C LYS A 318 -10.26 -7.44 -21.74
N LEU A 319 -8.99 -7.52 -21.36
CA LEU A 319 -7.95 -8.20 -22.13
C LEU A 319 -7.63 -9.56 -21.49
N TYR A 320 -7.28 -10.53 -22.33
CA TYR A 320 -7.02 -11.92 -21.96
C TYR A 320 -5.60 -12.37 -22.35
N THR A 321 -4.73 -11.41 -22.66
CA THR A 321 -3.29 -11.58 -22.88
C THR A 321 -2.51 -10.58 -22.03
N ASP A 322 -1.26 -10.91 -21.71
CA ASP A 322 -0.36 -10.06 -20.93
C ASP A 322 0.44 -9.11 -21.83
N SER A 323 0.83 -7.92 -21.35
CA SER A 323 1.49 -6.88 -22.15
C SER A 323 0.80 -6.60 -23.50
N ALA A 324 -0.54 -6.65 -23.48
CA ALA A 324 -1.36 -6.73 -24.67
C ALA A 324 -1.43 -5.40 -25.44
N ILE A 325 -1.62 -5.52 -26.74
CA ILE A 325 -2.08 -4.44 -27.62
C ILE A 325 -3.33 -4.88 -28.36
N THR A 326 -4.27 -3.95 -28.52
CA THR A 326 -5.45 -4.14 -29.37
C THR A 326 -5.30 -3.38 -30.67
N GLY A 327 -5.84 -3.94 -31.75
CA GLY A 327 -5.78 -3.34 -33.08
C GLY A 327 -7.12 -3.43 -33.79
N ALA A 328 -7.44 -2.40 -34.58
CA ALA A 328 -8.60 -2.39 -35.47
C ALA A 328 -8.20 -1.97 -36.89
N SER A 329 -8.77 -2.64 -37.90
CA SER A 329 -8.57 -2.36 -39.32
C SER A 329 -9.93 -2.14 -40.00
N GLY A 330 -10.03 -1.08 -40.80
CA GLY A 330 -11.18 -0.83 -41.66
C GLY A 330 -11.26 -1.76 -42.87
N GLY A 331 -12.35 -1.62 -43.65
CA GLY A 331 -12.55 -2.35 -44.91
C GLY A 331 -12.63 -3.87 -44.76
N ASP A 332 -11.85 -4.58 -45.57
CA ASP A 332 -11.78 -6.05 -45.60
C ASP A 332 -10.94 -6.67 -44.47
N GLY A 333 -10.35 -5.84 -43.59
CA GLY A 333 -9.40 -6.26 -42.57
C GLY A 333 -7.96 -6.39 -43.08
N ALA A 334 -7.04 -6.65 -42.14
CA ALA A 334 -5.60 -6.76 -42.37
C ALA A 334 -5.06 -8.14 -41.99
N THR A 335 -4.02 -8.58 -42.70
CA THR A 335 -3.23 -9.77 -42.29
C THR A 335 -2.00 -9.38 -41.49
N THR A 336 -1.44 -8.20 -41.71
CA THR A 336 -0.22 -7.74 -41.02
C THR A 336 -0.58 -6.72 -39.97
N TRP A 337 -0.15 -6.97 -38.74
CA TRP A 337 -0.37 -6.11 -37.58
C TRP A 337 0.98 -5.69 -37.02
N SER A 338 1.19 -4.38 -36.94
CA SER A 338 2.44 -3.76 -36.46
C SER A 338 2.22 -3.03 -35.13
N GLY A 339 3.26 -2.46 -34.55
CA GLY A 339 3.20 -1.80 -33.23
C GLY A 339 3.54 -2.73 -32.07
N LEU A 340 4.15 -3.89 -32.37
CA LEU A 340 4.54 -4.91 -31.39
C LEU A 340 6.02 -4.82 -31.00
N SER A 341 6.65 -3.66 -31.19
CA SER A 341 8.08 -3.50 -30.93
C SER A 341 8.46 -3.77 -29.47
N HIS A 342 7.51 -3.63 -28.53
CA HIS A 342 7.71 -3.97 -27.12
C HIS A 342 7.77 -5.47 -26.84
N LEU A 343 7.35 -6.31 -27.80
CA LEU A 343 7.35 -7.78 -27.73
C LEU A 343 8.29 -8.41 -28.77
N GLU A 344 9.26 -7.68 -29.29
CA GLU A 344 10.17 -8.18 -30.33
C GLU A 344 10.88 -9.48 -29.91
N GLY A 345 10.77 -10.51 -30.75
CA GLY A 345 11.33 -11.84 -30.51
C GLY A 345 10.51 -12.72 -29.57
N GLN A 346 9.43 -12.21 -28.97
CA GLN A 346 8.56 -12.97 -28.08
C GLN A 346 7.50 -13.75 -28.85
N THR A 347 7.06 -14.86 -28.25
CA THR A 347 5.90 -15.63 -28.73
C THR A 347 4.64 -15.04 -28.12
N VAL A 348 3.67 -14.71 -28.96
CA VAL A 348 2.43 -14.05 -28.59
C VAL A 348 1.22 -14.91 -28.89
N ASP A 349 0.26 -14.84 -27.99
CA ASP A 349 -1.11 -15.29 -28.20
C ASP A 349 -1.88 -14.22 -28.99
N VAL A 350 -2.79 -14.68 -29.85
CA VAL A 350 -3.54 -13.80 -30.73
C VAL A 350 -5.01 -14.21 -30.78
N VAL A 351 -5.89 -13.24 -30.50
CA VAL A 351 -7.33 -13.34 -30.74
C VAL A 351 -7.67 -12.44 -31.91
N ALA A 352 -8.18 -13.01 -33.00
CA ALA A 352 -8.58 -12.27 -34.19
C ALA A 352 -10.09 -12.40 -34.42
N ASP A 353 -10.81 -11.27 -34.45
CA ASP A 353 -12.28 -11.22 -34.56
C ASP A 353 -13.00 -12.16 -33.56
N GLY A 354 -12.49 -12.28 -32.34
CA GLY A 354 -13.03 -13.16 -31.30
C GLY A 354 -12.70 -14.65 -31.45
N ALA A 355 -11.81 -15.02 -32.38
CA ALA A 355 -11.32 -16.38 -32.54
C ALA A 355 -9.82 -16.48 -32.19
N VAL A 356 -9.47 -17.47 -31.37
CA VAL A 356 -8.07 -17.78 -31.05
C VAL A 356 -7.35 -18.26 -32.30
N MET A 357 -6.19 -17.67 -32.56
CA MET A 357 -5.29 -18.03 -33.64
C MET A 357 -4.13 -18.87 -33.08
N PRO A 358 -3.34 -19.55 -33.94
CA PRO A 358 -2.06 -20.10 -33.51
C PRO A 358 -1.16 -19.01 -32.92
N GLN A 359 -0.21 -19.40 -32.08
CA GLN A 359 0.82 -18.48 -31.60
C GLN A 359 1.72 -18.01 -32.74
N TYR A 360 2.17 -16.76 -32.65
CA TYR A 360 3.11 -16.15 -33.59
C TYR A 360 4.32 -15.61 -32.85
N THR A 361 5.47 -15.57 -33.51
CA THR A 361 6.65 -14.84 -32.98
C THR A 361 6.70 -13.47 -33.62
N VAL A 362 6.88 -12.43 -32.80
CA VAL A 362 7.02 -11.05 -33.29
C VAL A 362 8.37 -10.89 -33.96
N SER A 363 8.35 -10.35 -35.18
CA SER A 363 9.55 -10.03 -35.95
C SER A 363 9.41 -8.67 -36.60
N SER A 364 10.40 -7.81 -36.44
CA SER A 364 10.39 -6.42 -36.94
C SER A 364 9.17 -5.61 -36.46
N GLY A 365 8.74 -5.84 -35.21
CA GLY A 365 7.63 -5.17 -34.56
C GLY A 365 6.25 -5.51 -35.13
N GLN A 366 6.12 -6.65 -35.83
CA GLN A 366 4.87 -7.08 -36.45
C GLN A 366 4.67 -8.60 -36.45
N ILE A 367 3.42 -9.01 -36.69
CA ILE A 367 3.03 -10.39 -37.02
C ILE A 367 2.20 -10.41 -38.31
N THR A 368 2.16 -11.57 -38.98
CA THR A 368 1.33 -11.78 -40.17
C THR A 368 0.41 -12.99 -39.97
N LEU A 369 -0.88 -12.73 -39.87
CA LEU A 369 -1.94 -13.73 -39.73
C LEU A 369 -2.17 -14.48 -41.05
N SER A 370 -2.59 -15.74 -40.93
CA SER A 370 -2.99 -16.58 -42.07
C SER A 370 -4.28 -16.14 -42.77
N ARG A 371 -5.07 -15.25 -42.16
CA ARG A 371 -6.30 -14.67 -42.70
C ARG A 371 -6.41 -13.18 -42.37
N LYS A 372 -7.25 -12.45 -43.11
CA LYS A 372 -7.61 -11.07 -42.74
C LYS A 372 -8.43 -11.06 -41.46
N ALA A 373 -8.17 -10.08 -40.61
CA ALA A 373 -8.93 -9.78 -39.40
C ALA A 373 -9.28 -8.30 -39.34
N LYS A 374 -10.41 -7.95 -38.72
CA LYS A 374 -10.83 -6.57 -38.51
C LYS A 374 -10.47 -6.08 -37.12
N SER A 375 -10.47 -6.95 -36.12
CA SER A 375 -9.95 -6.66 -34.79
C SER A 375 -8.98 -7.73 -34.33
N VAL A 376 -7.98 -7.32 -33.55
CA VAL A 376 -7.05 -8.22 -32.89
C VAL A 376 -6.78 -7.79 -31.45
N GLU A 377 -6.53 -8.78 -30.61
CA GLU A 377 -5.80 -8.65 -29.36
C GLU A 377 -4.55 -9.52 -29.47
N ILE A 378 -3.39 -8.94 -29.16
CA ILE A 378 -2.09 -9.59 -29.30
C ILE A 378 -1.28 -9.30 -28.03
N GLY A 379 -0.79 -10.35 -27.38
CA GLY A 379 0.00 -10.21 -26.17
C GLY A 379 0.69 -11.51 -25.77
N LEU A 380 1.43 -11.45 -24.68
CA LEU A 380 2.07 -12.60 -24.07
C LEU A 380 1.02 -13.55 -23.48
N HIS A 381 1.38 -14.82 -23.46
CA HIS A 381 0.52 -15.87 -22.93
C HIS A 381 0.49 -15.83 -21.39
N PHE A 382 -0.69 -15.99 -20.80
CA PHE A 382 -0.85 -16.34 -19.39
C PHE A 382 -1.94 -17.39 -19.21
N GLU A 383 -1.86 -18.14 -18.11
CA GLU A 383 -2.87 -19.14 -17.76
C GLU A 383 -3.51 -18.80 -16.41
N SER A 384 -4.85 -18.82 -16.38
CA SER A 384 -5.59 -18.74 -15.12
C SER A 384 -5.79 -20.13 -14.56
N THR A 385 -5.33 -20.38 -13.33
CA THR A 385 -5.40 -21.71 -12.69
C THR A 385 -6.05 -21.60 -11.32
N ILE A 386 -7.01 -22.50 -11.07
CA ILE A 386 -7.69 -22.66 -9.79
C ILE A 386 -7.49 -24.12 -9.36
N GLU A 387 -6.91 -24.32 -8.19
CA GLU A 387 -6.79 -25.63 -7.56
C GLU A 387 -7.66 -25.65 -6.30
N THR A 388 -8.61 -26.58 -6.24
CA THR A 388 -9.50 -26.69 -5.08
C THR A 388 -8.86 -27.54 -3.98
N LEU A 389 -9.04 -27.13 -2.73
CA LEU A 389 -8.78 -28.00 -1.59
C LEU A 389 -9.82 -29.13 -1.52
N SER A 390 -9.49 -30.20 -0.81
CA SER A 390 -10.47 -31.26 -0.54
C SER A 390 -11.60 -30.73 0.34
N PRO A 391 -12.87 -30.94 -0.02
CA PRO A 391 -14.00 -30.42 0.73
C PRO A 391 -14.02 -30.98 2.16
N GLU A 392 -14.28 -30.11 3.14
CA GLU A 392 -14.37 -30.45 4.56
C GLU A 392 -15.71 -29.98 5.11
N VAL A 393 -16.39 -30.87 5.82
CA VAL A 393 -17.60 -30.55 6.59
C VAL A 393 -17.44 -31.17 7.97
N SER A 394 -17.75 -30.39 9.00
CA SER A 394 -17.80 -30.88 10.37
C SER A 394 -19.10 -31.68 10.60
N THR A 395 -18.98 -32.87 11.18
CA THR A 395 -20.13 -33.70 11.60
C THR A 395 -20.23 -33.73 13.13
N THR A 396 -21.29 -34.33 13.67
CA THR A 396 -21.46 -34.52 15.13
C THR A 396 -20.33 -35.36 15.75
N GLU A 397 -19.65 -36.19 14.96
CA GLU A 397 -18.50 -37.01 15.39
C GLU A 397 -17.14 -36.28 15.28
N GLY A 398 -17.14 -35.03 14.80
CA GLY A 398 -15.94 -34.20 14.64
C GLY A 398 -15.63 -33.88 13.18
N THR A 399 -14.36 -33.65 12.86
CA THR A 399 -13.91 -33.29 11.51
C THR A 399 -13.98 -34.47 10.56
N THR A 400 -14.30 -34.23 9.29
CA THR A 400 -14.27 -35.30 8.27
C THR A 400 -12.89 -35.47 7.62
N GLN A 401 -11.86 -34.70 8.04
CA GLN A 401 -10.55 -34.69 7.40
C GLN A 401 -9.87 -36.07 7.27
N ASN A 402 -10.05 -36.97 8.24
CA ASN A 402 -9.51 -38.34 8.18
C ASN A 402 -10.57 -39.40 7.79
N ALA A 403 -11.80 -38.98 7.54
CA ALA A 403 -12.87 -39.88 7.11
C ALA A 403 -12.69 -40.27 5.63
N LYS A 404 -13.14 -41.47 5.27
CA LYS A 404 -13.26 -41.83 3.85
C LYS A 404 -14.40 -41.00 3.25
N LYS A 405 -14.08 -40.23 2.22
CA LYS A 405 -15.02 -39.42 1.46
C LYS A 405 -15.20 -40.00 0.05
N ARG A 406 -16.35 -39.72 -0.54
CA ARG A 406 -16.65 -39.97 -1.94
C ARG A 406 -17.31 -38.74 -2.53
N THR A 407 -16.64 -38.06 -3.43
CA THR A 407 -17.27 -37.02 -4.25
C THR A 407 -18.15 -37.68 -5.32
N SER A 408 -19.46 -37.50 -5.20
CA SER A 408 -20.42 -38.08 -6.15
C SER A 408 -20.61 -37.19 -7.36
N GLU A 409 -20.64 -35.88 -7.17
CA GLU A 409 -20.96 -34.91 -8.21
C GLU A 409 -20.19 -33.61 -8.02
N VAL A 410 -19.77 -33.02 -9.14
CA VAL A 410 -19.18 -31.68 -9.19
C VAL A 410 -19.96 -30.90 -10.23
N THR A 411 -20.46 -29.73 -9.83
CA THR A 411 -21.09 -28.75 -10.72
C THR A 411 -20.32 -27.44 -10.65
N MET A 412 -19.96 -26.91 -11.80
CA MET A 412 -19.26 -25.62 -11.92
C MET A 412 -20.22 -24.61 -12.52
N ARG A 413 -20.37 -23.45 -11.86
CA ARG A 413 -21.21 -22.35 -12.34
C ARG A 413 -20.35 -21.32 -13.04
N PHE A 414 -20.60 -21.10 -14.32
CA PHE A 414 -19.88 -20.14 -15.14
C PHE A 414 -20.76 -18.95 -15.50
N LEU A 415 -20.11 -17.80 -15.69
CA LEU A 415 -20.68 -16.60 -16.29
C LEU A 415 -19.85 -16.25 -17.53
N ASP A 416 -20.50 -15.93 -18.63
CA ASP A 416 -19.90 -15.40 -19.85
C ASP A 416 -18.54 -16.03 -20.22
N THR A 417 -18.45 -17.36 -20.16
CA THR A 417 -17.20 -18.11 -20.32
C THR A 417 -17.19 -18.83 -21.65
N THR A 418 -16.05 -18.88 -22.32
CA THR A 418 -15.92 -19.53 -23.65
C THR A 418 -15.11 -20.84 -23.62
N GLY A 419 -14.22 -20.99 -22.64
CA GLY A 419 -13.28 -22.11 -22.54
C GLY A 419 -12.84 -22.31 -21.10
N ALA A 420 -12.61 -23.57 -20.75
CA ALA A 420 -12.09 -24.01 -19.46
C ALA A 420 -11.69 -25.48 -19.61
N GLU A 421 -10.68 -25.88 -18.86
CA GLU A 421 -10.25 -27.26 -18.69
C GLU A 421 -10.39 -27.63 -17.22
N CYS A 422 -10.73 -28.88 -16.93
CA CYS A 422 -10.69 -29.43 -15.59
C CYS A 422 -9.89 -30.73 -15.63
N ASN A 423 -8.86 -30.85 -14.79
CA ASN A 423 -7.94 -31.99 -14.72
C ASN A 423 -7.37 -32.40 -16.09
N GLY A 424 -7.03 -31.40 -16.92
CA GLY A 424 -6.49 -31.59 -18.27
C GLY A 424 -7.50 -32.01 -19.35
N GLN A 425 -8.79 -32.01 -19.02
CA GLN A 425 -9.88 -32.31 -19.95
C GLN A 425 -10.70 -31.05 -20.25
N VAL A 426 -10.94 -30.78 -21.53
CA VAL A 426 -11.71 -29.60 -21.98
C VAL A 426 -13.17 -29.72 -21.54
N ILE A 427 -13.70 -28.65 -20.93
CA ILE A 427 -15.12 -28.51 -20.61
C ILE A 427 -15.89 -28.12 -21.87
N PRO A 428 -16.79 -28.97 -22.39
CA PRO A 428 -17.47 -28.71 -23.65
C PRO A 428 -18.65 -27.74 -23.45
N PHE A 429 -18.40 -26.44 -23.54
CA PHE A 429 -19.46 -25.43 -23.50
C PHE A 429 -20.33 -25.40 -24.78
N ARG A 430 -19.83 -25.96 -25.88
CA ARG A 430 -20.51 -25.96 -27.17
C ARG A 430 -21.57 -27.07 -27.24
N ARG A 431 -22.83 -26.69 -27.44
CA ARG A 431 -23.85 -27.58 -28.02
C ARG A 431 -23.86 -27.39 -29.54
N PHE A 432 -23.48 -28.43 -30.29
CA PHE A 432 -23.48 -28.37 -31.76
C PHE A 432 -24.90 -28.17 -32.30
N GLY A 433 -25.12 -27.06 -32.98
CA GLY A 433 -26.34 -26.74 -33.74
C GLY A 433 -26.00 -26.32 -35.17
N PRO A 434 -26.93 -26.47 -36.13
CA PRO A 434 -26.67 -26.32 -37.58
C PRO A 434 -26.35 -24.90 -38.07
N LYS A 435 -25.97 -23.94 -37.21
CA LYS A 435 -25.73 -22.52 -37.57
C LYS A 435 -24.39 -21.91 -37.10
N ILE A 436 -23.42 -22.71 -36.61
CA ILE A 436 -22.31 -22.19 -35.78
C ILE A 436 -20.96 -22.00 -36.52
N LEU A 437 -20.84 -22.31 -37.82
CA LEU A 437 -19.51 -22.32 -38.48
C LEU A 437 -18.89 -20.95 -38.78
N ASN A 438 -19.67 -19.86 -38.81
CA ASN A 438 -19.22 -18.52 -39.24
C ASN A 438 -19.36 -17.42 -38.17
N GLN A 439 -19.53 -17.78 -36.89
CA GLN A 439 -19.67 -16.82 -35.80
C GLN A 439 -18.71 -17.16 -34.66
N PRO A 440 -18.26 -16.16 -33.86
CA PRO A 440 -17.50 -16.42 -32.64
C PRO A 440 -18.26 -17.36 -31.71
N ALA A 441 -17.53 -18.13 -30.91
CA ALA A 441 -18.14 -19.08 -29.99
C ALA A 441 -19.07 -18.34 -29.02
N PRO A 442 -20.33 -18.77 -28.82
CA PRO A 442 -21.22 -18.13 -27.87
C PRO A 442 -20.66 -18.29 -26.46
N LEU A 443 -20.80 -17.22 -25.67
CA LEU A 443 -20.49 -17.23 -24.25
C LEU A 443 -21.45 -18.16 -23.52
N PHE A 444 -20.93 -18.96 -22.59
CA PHE A 444 -21.71 -19.87 -21.75
C PHE A 444 -21.94 -19.26 -20.37
N THR A 445 -23.20 -19.24 -19.96
CA THR A 445 -23.64 -18.84 -18.62
C THR A 445 -24.56 -19.89 -18.07
N GLY A 446 -24.26 -20.40 -16.88
CA GLY A 446 -25.04 -21.42 -16.18
C GLY A 446 -24.19 -22.51 -15.56
N ASP A 447 -24.87 -23.58 -15.16
CA ASP A 447 -24.28 -24.71 -14.45
C ASP A 447 -23.80 -25.77 -15.44
N HIS A 448 -22.52 -26.15 -15.35
CA HIS A 448 -21.92 -27.24 -16.10
C HIS A 448 -21.63 -28.42 -15.16
N TYR A 449 -22.23 -29.57 -15.47
CA TYR A 449 -22.02 -30.81 -14.73
C TYR A 449 -20.74 -31.50 -15.20
N TRP A 450 -19.78 -31.67 -14.29
CA TRP A 450 -18.49 -32.33 -14.59
C TRP A 450 -18.52 -33.84 -14.34
N GLY A 451 -19.43 -34.32 -13.50
CA GLY A 451 -19.59 -35.75 -13.22
C GLY A 451 -18.59 -36.33 -12.20
N LYS A 452 -18.70 -37.64 -12.00
CA LYS A 452 -18.18 -38.40 -10.86
C LYS A 452 -16.66 -38.57 -10.90
N LEU A 453 -15.97 -38.00 -9.90
CA LEU A 453 -14.60 -38.37 -9.54
C LEU A 453 -14.61 -39.78 -8.91
N GLY A 454 -13.57 -40.57 -9.15
CA GLY A 454 -13.50 -41.99 -8.80
C GLY A 454 -13.50 -42.29 -7.29
N TRP A 455 -13.24 -43.56 -6.94
CA TRP A 455 -13.07 -43.98 -5.55
C TRP A 455 -11.62 -43.82 -5.11
N GLU A 456 -11.13 -42.59 -5.03
CA GLU A 456 -9.75 -42.34 -4.59
C GLU A 456 -9.71 -41.78 -3.18
N ARG A 457 -8.76 -42.29 -2.37
CA ARG A 457 -8.60 -41.89 -0.98
C ARG A 457 -7.73 -40.64 -0.95
N GLY A 458 -8.34 -39.47 -0.83
CA GLY A 458 -7.64 -38.22 -0.53
C GLY A 458 -7.28 -37.32 -1.71
N GLU A 459 -7.70 -37.65 -2.94
CA GLU A 459 -7.46 -36.81 -4.13
C GLU A 459 -8.81 -36.44 -4.80
N ASP A 460 -9.57 -35.56 -4.13
CA ASP A 460 -10.78 -34.92 -4.68
C ASP A 460 -10.49 -33.48 -5.17
N THR A 461 -9.21 -33.13 -5.34
CA THR A 461 -8.78 -31.81 -5.81
C THR A 461 -9.08 -31.64 -7.29
N LEU A 462 -9.66 -30.51 -7.66
CA LEU A 462 -9.92 -30.12 -9.04
C LEU A 462 -8.91 -29.07 -9.46
N LEU A 463 -8.24 -29.32 -10.57
CA LEU A 463 -7.40 -28.36 -11.27
C LEU A 463 -8.19 -27.78 -12.45
N ILE A 464 -8.72 -26.58 -12.27
CA ILE A 464 -9.48 -25.85 -13.30
C ILE A 464 -8.54 -24.83 -13.94
N GLN A 465 -8.43 -24.85 -15.26
CA GLN A 465 -7.51 -23.98 -15.99
C GLN A 465 -8.20 -23.31 -17.18
N GLN A 466 -7.80 -22.08 -17.48
CA GLN A 466 -8.03 -21.43 -18.76
C GLN A 466 -6.67 -21.18 -19.40
N ARG A 467 -6.41 -21.87 -20.50
CA ARG A 467 -5.17 -21.78 -21.29
C ARG A 467 -5.32 -21.00 -22.58
N GLN A 468 -6.54 -20.64 -22.94
CA GLN A 468 -6.79 -19.83 -24.12
C GLN A 468 -7.01 -18.37 -23.68
N PRO A 469 -6.55 -17.39 -24.49
CA PRO A 469 -6.74 -15.96 -24.22
C PRO A 469 -8.21 -15.57 -24.45
N LEU A 470 -9.10 -16.07 -23.61
CA LEU A 470 -10.53 -15.95 -23.78
C LEU A 470 -11.25 -15.75 -22.44
N PRO A 471 -12.46 -15.15 -22.44
CA PRO A 471 -13.24 -14.92 -21.23
C PRO A 471 -13.42 -16.18 -20.40
N PHE A 472 -13.08 -16.07 -19.11
CA PHE A 472 -13.26 -17.10 -18.09
C PHE A 472 -13.73 -16.44 -16.78
N HIS A 473 -14.91 -16.85 -16.32
CA HIS A 473 -15.49 -16.36 -15.07
C HIS A 473 -16.24 -17.50 -14.38
N LEU A 474 -15.58 -18.07 -13.37
CA LEU A 474 -16.11 -19.15 -12.54
C LEU A 474 -16.72 -18.53 -11.26
N LEU A 475 -18.03 -18.68 -11.09
CA LEU A 475 -18.77 -18.12 -9.96
C LEU A 475 -18.81 -19.07 -8.75
N ALA A 476 -18.88 -20.38 -8.98
CA ALA A 476 -18.97 -21.36 -7.91
C ALA A 476 -18.53 -22.75 -8.35
N ILE A 477 -18.00 -23.51 -7.39
CA ILE A 477 -17.73 -24.93 -7.51
C ILE A 477 -18.57 -25.63 -6.43
N ILE A 478 -19.49 -26.49 -6.85
CA ILE A 478 -20.47 -27.13 -5.98
C ILE A 478 -20.13 -28.62 -5.95
N PHE A 479 -19.72 -29.09 -4.77
CA PHE A 479 -19.42 -30.50 -4.51
C PHE A 479 -20.59 -31.18 -3.82
N THR A 480 -21.02 -32.33 -4.35
CA THR A 480 -21.83 -33.30 -3.62
C THR A 480 -20.92 -34.45 -3.22
N PHE A 481 -20.80 -34.73 -1.92
CA PHE A 481 -19.98 -35.83 -1.42
C PHE A 481 -20.65 -36.60 -0.27
N THR A 482 -20.20 -37.83 -0.02
CA THR A 482 -20.61 -38.68 1.09
C THR A 482 -19.41 -39.01 1.96
N SER A 483 -19.55 -38.98 3.28
CA SER A 483 -18.51 -39.33 4.25
C SER A 483 -18.92 -40.53 5.11
N ASN A 484 -17.97 -41.40 5.47
CA ASN A 484 -18.25 -42.59 6.31
C ASN A 484 -18.60 -42.28 7.78
N GLY A 485 -18.66 -41.00 8.19
CA GLY A 485 -18.99 -40.54 9.55
C GLY A 485 -20.19 -39.58 9.62
N GLY A 486 -21.09 -39.65 8.63
CA GLY A 486 -22.25 -38.75 8.48
C GLY A 486 -22.45 -38.34 7.03
#